data_AF-A0A3N5YA23-F1
#
_entry.id   AF-A0A3N5YA23-F1
#
_cell.length_a   1.000
_cell.length_b   1.000
_cell.length_c   1.000
_cell.angle_alpha   90.00
_cell.angle_beta   90.00
_cell.angle_gamma   90.00
#
_symmetry.space_group_name_H-M   'P 1'
#
loop_
_entity.id
_entity.type
_entity.pdbx_description
1 polymer ?
#
loop_
_entity_poly.entity_id
_entity_poly.type
_entity_poly.pdbx_seq_one_letter_code
_entity_poly.pdbx_strand_id
1 'polypeptide(L)'
;SAYYKAGGTGSSNSDKELAGMIDAARSETDVAKRAALYDQTVKRAHEQAYFVWLLNIEDIYGVSKRLVWPGRVDAKMLVSEMKLK
;
A
#
# COMPACT_ATOMS: atom_id res chain seq x y z
N SER A 1 -0.95 -0.09 6.11
CA SER A 1 -1.23 -0.93 4.93
C SER A 1 -2.66 -1.43 4.96
N ALA A 2 -3.27 -1.69 3.79
CA ALA A 2 -4.57 -2.36 3.68
C ALA A 2 -4.52 -3.84 4.09
N TYR A 3 -3.34 -4.47 4.05
CA TYR A 3 -3.16 -5.92 4.19
C TYR A 3 -2.80 -6.41 5.59
N TYR A 4 -2.38 -5.54 6.50
CA TYR A 4 -1.94 -5.97 7.83
C TYR A 4 -2.31 -4.99 8.96
N LYS A 5 -2.91 -3.84 8.65
CA LYS A 5 -3.55 -3.02 9.69
C LYS A 5 -4.88 -3.66 10.05
N ALA A 6 -5.16 -3.84 11.34
CA ALA A 6 -6.47 -4.26 11.81
C ALA A 6 -7.61 -3.43 11.15
N GLY A 7 -8.61 -4.13 10.60
CA GLY A 7 -9.73 -3.52 9.86
C GLY A 7 -9.42 -3.09 8.42
N GLY A 8 -8.20 -3.32 7.92
CA GLY A 8 -7.86 -3.13 6.50
C GLY A 8 -8.54 -4.19 5.61
N THR A 9 -8.84 -3.82 4.35
CA THR A 9 -9.59 -4.66 3.41
C THR A 9 -8.93 -6.00 3.08
N GLY A 10 -7.61 -6.10 3.24
CA GLY A 10 -6.84 -7.34 3.04
C GLY A 10 -6.22 -7.88 4.32
N SER A 11 -6.62 -7.39 5.51
CA SER A 11 -6.05 -7.80 6.78
C SER A 11 -6.75 -9.03 7.34
N SER A 12 -5.95 -10.04 7.69
CA SER A 12 -6.40 -11.30 8.33
C SER A 12 -6.04 -11.39 9.82
N ASN A 13 -5.53 -10.31 10.42
CA ASN A 13 -5.11 -10.26 11.83
C ASN A 13 -5.83 -9.17 12.63
N SER A 14 -5.72 -9.26 13.97
CA SER A 14 -6.23 -8.29 14.96
C SER A 14 -5.15 -7.82 15.95
N ASP A 15 -3.88 -7.83 15.53
CA ASP A 15 -2.74 -7.49 16.37
C ASP A 15 -2.75 -6.01 16.76
N LYS A 16 -2.98 -5.75 18.06
CA LYS A 16 -3.07 -4.40 18.63
C LYS A 16 -1.73 -3.66 18.63
N GLU A 17 -0.62 -4.38 18.79
CA GLU A 17 0.71 -3.77 18.80
C GLU A 17 1.06 -3.30 17.39
N LEU A 18 0.85 -4.16 16.39
CA LEU A 18 1.02 -3.80 14.99
C LEU A 18 0.13 -2.60 14.60
N ALA A 19 -1.11 -2.57 15.07
CA ALA A 19 -2.01 -1.44 14.86
C ALA A 19 -1.43 -0.13 15.45
N GLY A 20 -0.94 -0.17 16.69
CA GLY A 20 -0.31 0.98 17.35
C GLY A 20 0.94 1.48 16.63
N MET A 21 1.81 0.57 16.16
CA MET A 21 2.99 0.92 15.36
C MET A 21 2.60 1.65 14.07
N ILE A 22 1.56 1.17 13.38
CA ILE A 22 1.06 1.80 12.15
C ILE A 22 0.50 3.20 12.43
N ASP A 23 -0.27 3.37 13.51
CA ASP A 23 -0.86 4.66 13.85
C ASP A 23 0.21 5.68 14.26
N ALA A 24 1.27 5.26 14.95
CA ALA A 24 2.45 6.08 15.23
C ALA A 24 3.15 6.50 13.93
N ALA A 25 3.44 5.56 13.03
CA ALA A 25 4.10 5.85 11.75
C ALA A 25 3.28 6.82 10.86
N ARG A 26 1.94 6.75 10.92
CA ARG A 26 1.04 7.65 10.19
C ARG A 26 1.02 9.08 10.73
N SER A 27 1.32 9.25 12.01
CA SER A 27 1.31 10.54 12.68
C SER A 27 2.69 11.21 12.69
N GLU A 28 3.75 10.46 12.39
CA GLU A 28 5.13 10.96 12.30
C GLU A 28 5.34 11.79 11.03
N THR A 29 5.83 13.02 11.20
CA THR A 29 6.05 13.98 10.12
C THR A 29 7.48 13.91 9.59
N ASP A 30 8.45 13.54 10.41
CA ASP A 30 9.84 13.32 10.01
C ASP A 30 9.95 12.08 9.11
N VAL A 31 10.49 12.29 7.91
CA VAL A 31 10.53 11.25 6.87
C VAL A 31 11.40 10.06 7.27
N ALA A 32 12.56 10.32 7.89
CA ALA A 32 13.50 9.28 8.25
C ALA A 32 12.98 8.44 9.43
N LYS A 33 12.41 9.09 10.44
CA LYS A 33 11.75 8.40 11.56
C LYS A 33 10.54 7.61 11.10
N ARG A 34 9.71 8.18 10.23
CA ARG A 34 8.56 7.48 9.66
C ARG A 34 8.97 6.23 8.88
N ALA A 35 10.02 6.30 8.08
CA ALA A 35 10.55 5.15 7.36
C ALA A 35 11.02 4.05 8.34
N ALA A 36 11.80 4.40 9.35
CA ALA A 36 12.26 3.44 10.36
C ALA A 36 11.11 2.77 11.13
N LEU A 37 10.04 3.51 11.45
CA LEU A 37 8.83 2.95 12.06
C LEU A 37 8.12 1.97 11.13
N TYR A 38 8.04 2.26 9.83
CA TYR A 38 7.47 1.33 8.86
C TYR A 38 8.32 0.07 8.68
N ASP A 39 9.65 0.17 8.71
CA ASP A 39 10.54 -0.99 8.64
C ASP A 39 10.29 -1.95 9.82
N GLN A 40 10.17 -1.41 11.04
CA GLN A 40 9.83 -2.21 12.22
C GLN A 40 8.43 -2.83 12.12
N THR A 41 7.46 -2.08 11.59
CA THR A 41 6.08 -2.53 11.39
C THR A 41 6.03 -3.73 10.44
N VAL A 42 6.70 -3.64 9.30
CA VAL A 42 6.72 -4.72 8.30
C VAL A 42 7.49 -5.93 8.82
N LYS A 43 8.59 -5.73 9.56
CA LYS A 43 9.33 -6.81 10.23
C LYS A 43 8.43 -7.62 11.16
N ARG A 44 7.66 -6.95 12.03
CA ARG A 44 6.70 -7.63 12.92
C ARG A 44 5.67 -8.42 12.14
N ALA A 45 5.04 -7.80 11.13
CA ALA A 45 4.04 -8.49 10.31
C ALA A 45 4.61 -9.77 9.67
N HIS A 46 5.88 -9.72 9.25
CA HIS A 46 6.63 -10.86 8.71
C HIS A 46 6.91 -11.94 9.76
N GLU A 47 7.48 -11.58 10.90
CA GLU A 47 7.80 -12.54 11.98
C GLU A 47 6.56 -13.26 12.52
N GLN A 48 5.40 -12.59 12.50
CA GLN A 48 4.13 -13.17 12.91
C GLN A 48 3.37 -13.87 11.76
N ALA A 49 3.92 -13.89 10.55
CA ALA A 49 3.33 -14.52 9.36
C ALA A 49 1.90 -14.04 9.02
N TYR A 50 1.59 -12.75 9.23
CA TYR A 50 0.26 -12.19 8.93
C TYR A 50 -0.01 -11.95 7.45
N PHE A 51 1.04 -11.98 6.64
CA PHE A 51 0.97 -11.87 5.19
C PHE A 51 2.03 -12.80 4.59
N VAL A 52 1.91 -13.14 3.33
CA VAL A 52 2.98 -13.85 2.59
C VAL A 52 3.38 -12.97 1.42
N TRP A 53 4.58 -12.42 1.47
CA TRP A 53 5.10 -11.48 0.47
C TRP A 53 5.63 -12.24 -0.75
N LEU A 54 4.73 -12.60 -1.66
CA LEU A 54 5.07 -13.41 -2.84
C LEU A 54 5.38 -12.57 -4.08
N LEU A 55 4.80 -11.38 -4.19
CA LEU A 55 4.87 -10.56 -5.39
C LEU A 55 4.80 -9.07 -5.06
N ASN A 56 5.54 -8.27 -5.83
CA ASN A 56 5.29 -6.85 -5.97
C ASN A 56 4.37 -6.68 -7.18
N ILE A 57 3.19 -6.08 -6.97
CA ILE A 57 2.20 -5.91 -8.04
C ILE A 57 2.71 -4.84 -9.01
N GLU A 58 2.73 -5.17 -10.29
CA GLU A 58 2.87 -4.22 -11.39
C GLU A 58 1.58 -4.24 -12.22
N ASP A 59 0.90 -3.11 -12.28
CA ASP A 59 -0.34 -2.99 -13.06
C ASP A 59 -0.03 -2.74 -14.54
N ILE A 60 -0.41 -3.69 -15.39
CA ILE A 60 -0.22 -3.62 -16.84
C ILE A 60 -1.58 -3.40 -17.51
N TYR A 61 -1.70 -2.33 -18.30
CA TYR A 61 -2.96 -1.93 -18.94
C TYR A 61 -2.91 -2.07 -20.46
N GLY A 62 -3.81 -2.87 -21.02
CA GLY A 62 -4.10 -2.88 -22.46
C GLY A 62 -5.09 -1.78 -22.83
N VAL A 63 -4.60 -0.67 -23.41
CA VAL A 63 -5.45 0.47 -23.80
C VAL A 63 -5.43 0.75 -25.30
N SER A 64 -6.45 1.47 -25.80
CA SER A 64 -6.48 1.89 -27.20
C SER A 64 -5.29 2.79 -27.54
N LYS A 65 -4.71 2.63 -28.74
CA LYS A 65 -3.64 3.52 -29.24
C LYS A 65 -4.06 5.00 -29.32
N ARG A 66 -5.37 5.27 -29.35
CA ARG A 66 -5.96 6.63 -29.35
C ARG A 66 -5.99 7.26 -27.96
N LEU A 67 -5.80 6.48 -26.89
CA LEU A 67 -5.81 6.97 -25.52
C LEU A 67 -4.41 7.45 -25.11
N VAL A 68 -4.36 8.60 -24.45
CA VAL A 68 -3.21 9.08 -23.68
C VAL A 68 -3.60 9.03 -22.21
N TRP A 69 -2.99 8.08 -21.49
CA TRP A 69 -3.20 7.92 -20.05
C TRP A 69 -1.98 7.20 -19.45
N PRO A 70 -1.29 7.79 -18.44
CA PRO A 70 -0.02 7.28 -17.93
C PRO A 70 -0.15 6.13 -16.92
N GLY A 71 -1.37 5.69 -16.57
CA GLY A 71 -1.56 4.78 -15.44
C GLY A 71 -1.44 5.48 -14.10
N ARG A 72 -1.88 4.82 -13.02
CA ARG A 72 -1.70 5.31 -11.64
C ARG A 72 -1.19 4.19 -10.75
N VAL A 73 -0.33 4.52 -9.81
CA VAL A 73 0.22 3.59 -8.79
C VAL A 73 -0.84 3.07 -7.81
N ASP A 74 -1.99 3.76 -7.71
CA ASP A 74 -3.12 3.35 -6.89
C ASP A 74 -4.19 2.57 -7.68
N ALA A 75 -3.86 2.17 -8.91
CA ALA A 75 -4.71 1.45 -9.86
C ALA A 75 -6.06 2.12 -10.22
N LYS A 76 -6.28 3.39 -9.83
CA LYS A 76 -7.54 4.07 -10.14
C LYS A 76 -7.62 4.47 -11.62
N MET A 77 -8.80 4.30 -12.21
CA MET A 77 -9.10 4.71 -13.59
C MET A 77 -9.94 5.99 -13.58
N LEU A 78 -9.30 7.16 -13.63
CA LEU A 78 -10.02 8.44 -13.64
C LEU A 78 -10.20 8.94 -15.07
N VAL A 79 -11.43 8.93 -15.57
CA VAL A 79 -11.77 9.39 -16.93
C VAL A 79 -11.33 10.84 -17.15
N SER A 80 -11.40 11.68 -16.12
CA SER A 80 -10.95 13.08 -16.17
C SER A 80 -9.44 13.25 -16.45
N GLU A 81 -8.63 12.21 -16.21
CA GLU A 81 -7.18 12.22 -16.47
C GLU A 81 -6.83 11.61 -17.85
N MET A 82 -7.83 11.15 -18.60
CA MET A 82 -7.66 10.52 -19.90
C MET A 82 -7.85 11.54 -21.03
N LYS A 83 -7.03 11.43 -22.08
CA LYS A 83 -7.16 12.24 -23.29
C LYS A 83 -7.19 11.36 -24.52
N LEU A 84 -7.89 11.81 -25.55
CA LEU A 84 -7.73 11.27 -26.89
C LEU A 84 -6.56 11.97 -27.58
N LYS A 85 -5.79 11.22 -28.36
CA LYS A 85 -4.77 11.74 -29.26
C LYS A 85 -5.41 12.53 -30.40
#